data_AF-A0A101VHZ4-F1
#
_entry.id   AF-A0A101VHZ4-F1
#
_cell.length_a   1.000
_cell.length_b   1.000
_cell.length_c   1.000
_cell.angle_alpha   90.00
_cell.angle_beta   90.00
_cell.angle_gamma   90.00
#
_symmetry.space_group_name_H-M   'P 1'
#
loop_
_entity.id
_entity.type
_entity.pdbx_description
1 polymer ?
#
loop_
_entity_poly.entity_id
_entity_poly.type
_entity_poly.pdbx_seq_one_letter_code
_entity_poly.pdbx_strand_id
1 'polypeptide(L)'
;MAFGHLGDGNVHFHVLAPPGVVRGEWEQAEGQSISRHVHDLVTEYGGSISAEHGIGRMKRDELGRLADPAVLSIMRSIKQALDPMGLLNPGKLLPLASSGTKP
;
A
#
# COMPACT_ATOMS: atom_id res chain seq x y z
N MET A 1 17.30 5.19 8.37
CA MET A 1 17.05 5.47 9.81
C MET A 1 15.82 4.68 10.24
N ALA A 2 15.85 4.08 11.42
CA ALA A 2 14.72 3.32 11.96
C ALA A 2 14.44 3.78 13.41
N PHE A 3 13.19 4.09 13.71
CA PHE A 3 12.71 4.47 15.04
C PHE A 3 11.21 4.12 15.14
N GLY A 4 10.61 4.14 16.32
CA GLY A 4 9.17 3.93 16.44
C GLY A 4 8.69 3.55 17.82
N HIS A 5 7.50 2.99 17.86
CA HIS A 5 6.77 2.62 19.05
C HIS A 5 6.97 1.13 19.32
N LEU A 6 7.95 0.79 20.16
CA LEU A 6 8.24 -0.62 20.47
C LEU A 6 7.06 -1.31 21.19
N GLY A 7 6.29 -0.57 21.99
CA GLY A 7 5.21 -1.12 22.81
C GLY A 7 4.06 -1.75 22.02
N ASP A 8 3.86 -1.34 20.77
CA ASP A 8 2.83 -1.90 19.86
C ASP A 8 3.43 -2.53 18.60
N GLY A 9 4.76 -2.58 18.49
CA GLY A 9 5.46 -3.17 17.35
C GLY A 9 5.50 -2.31 16.09
N ASN A 10 5.21 -1.01 16.17
CA ASN A 10 5.22 -0.10 15.03
C ASN A 10 6.60 0.56 14.79
N VAL A 11 7.21 0.31 13.63
CA VAL A 11 8.52 0.85 13.25
C VAL A 11 8.42 1.77 12.02
N HIS A 12 8.91 2.99 12.17
CA HIS A 12 9.10 3.96 11.10
C HIS A 12 10.46 3.72 10.45
N PHE A 13 10.44 3.06 9.30
CA PHE A 13 11.64 2.72 8.55
C PHE A 13 11.83 3.68 7.37
N HIS A 14 12.85 4.53 7.45
CA HIS A 14 13.14 5.53 6.43
C HIS A 14 14.45 5.23 5.70
N VAL A 15 14.39 5.23 4.38
CA VAL A 15 15.56 5.16 3.50
C VAL A 15 15.72 6.50 2.81
N LEU A 16 16.91 7.09 2.93
CA LEU A 16 17.23 8.37 2.32
C LEU A 16 17.98 8.14 1.01
N ALA A 17 17.66 8.96 0.02
CA ALA A 17 18.40 9.00 -1.23
C ALA A 17 19.88 9.35 -0.96
N PRO A 18 20.83 8.76 -1.70
CA PRO A 18 22.24 9.07 -1.52
C PRO A 18 22.54 10.53 -1.93
N PRO A 19 23.62 11.13 -1.40
CA PRO A 19 24.00 12.49 -1.79
C PRO A 19 24.26 12.63 -3.29
N GLY A 20 23.88 13.77 -3.87
CA GLY A 20 24.17 14.10 -5.27
C GLY A 20 23.17 13.57 -6.30
N VAL A 21 22.12 12.87 -5.88
CA VAL A 21 21.03 12.45 -6.80
C VAL A 21 19.96 13.52 -6.95
N VAL A 22 19.26 13.47 -8.09
CA VAL A 22 18.10 14.33 -8.34
C VAL A 22 16.95 13.88 -7.47
N ARG A 23 16.45 14.80 -6.63
CA ARG A 23 15.30 14.55 -5.77
C ARG A 23 14.09 14.13 -6.60
N GLY A 24 13.46 13.04 -6.20
CA GLY A 24 12.28 12.47 -6.84
C GLY A 24 12.62 11.39 -7.87
N GLU A 25 13.76 11.42 -8.54
CA GLU A 25 14.10 10.38 -9.52
C GLU A 25 14.49 9.07 -8.81
N TRP A 26 15.39 9.17 -7.83
CA TRP A 26 15.82 8.01 -7.04
C TRP A 26 14.67 7.40 -6.25
N GLU A 27 13.80 8.23 -5.65
CA GLU A 27 12.65 7.76 -4.88
C GLU A 27 11.64 7.00 -5.76
N GLN A 28 11.49 7.38 -7.03
CA GLN A 28 10.58 6.72 -7.96
C GLN A 28 11.17 5.47 -8.62
N ALA A 29 12.50 5.31 -8.61
CA ALA A 29 13.20 4.15 -9.13
C ALA A 29 13.72 3.24 -8.00
N GLU A 30 14.98 3.41 -7.57
CA GLU A 30 15.62 2.55 -6.58
C GLU A 30 14.90 2.57 -5.23
N GLY A 31 14.43 3.74 -4.80
CA GLY A 31 13.65 3.89 -3.56
C GLY A 31 12.38 3.05 -3.55
N GLN A 32 11.67 2.97 -4.68
CA GLN A 32 10.51 2.08 -4.81
C GLN A 32 10.90 0.60 -4.74
N SER A 33 12.00 0.21 -5.40
CA SER A 33 12.48 -1.18 -5.34
C SER A 33 12.85 -1.59 -3.90
N ILE A 34 13.54 -0.70 -3.17
CA ILE A 34 13.87 -0.91 -1.76
C ILE A 34 12.58 -1.03 -0.92
N SER A 35 11.60 -0.16 -1.17
CA SER A 35 10.32 -0.19 -0.44
C SER A 35 9.57 -1.51 -0.66
N ARG A 36 9.54 -2.02 -1.90
CA ARG A 36 8.96 -3.34 -2.21
C ARG A 36 9.64 -4.47 -1.45
N HIS A 37 10.97 -4.47 -1.43
CA HIS A 37 11.73 -5.49 -0.70
C HIS A 37 11.47 -5.44 0.81
N VAL A 38 11.38 -4.24 1.39
CA VAL A 38 10.98 -4.07 2.80
C VAL A 38 9.57 -4.60 3.04
N HIS A 39 8.62 -4.31 2.15
CA HIS A 39 7.26 -4.84 2.29
C HIS A 39 7.20 -6.37 2.20
N ASP A 40 7.99 -6.98 1.32
CA ASP A 40 8.08 -8.45 1.21
C ASP A 40 8.54 -9.06 2.54
N LEU A 41 9.60 -8.51 3.14
CA LEU A 41 10.08 -8.95 4.45
C LEU A 41 9.01 -8.74 5.53
N VAL A 42 8.40 -7.55 5.59
CA VAL A 42 7.35 -7.28 6.59
C VAL A 42 6.23 -8.30 6.49
N THR A 43 5.78 -8.65 5.28
CA THR A 43 4.74 -9.67 5.08
C THR A 43 5.22 -11.09 5.38
N GLU A 44 6.45 -11.46 5.03
CA GLU A 44 7.06 -12.76 5.36
C GLU A 44 7.06 -13.02 6.88
N TYR A 45 7.33 -11.98 7.68
CA TYR A 45 7.32 -12.04 9.15
C TYR A 45 5.92 -11.80 9.76
N GLY A 46 4.84 -11.81 8.97
CA GLY A 46 3.47 -11.65 9.45
C GLY A 46 3.12 -10.23 9.93
N GLY A 47 3.89 -9.23 9.54
CA GLY A 47 3.65 -7.82 9.83
C GLY A 47 2.69 -7.12 8.87
N SER A 48 2.46 -5.83 9.09
CA SER A 48 1.64 -4.98 8.23
C SER A 48 2.48 -3.94 7.49
N ILE A 49 2.31 -3.81 6.18
CA ILE A 49 2.92 -2.76 5.36
C ILE A 49 2.42 -1.34 5.72
N SER A 50 1.41 -1.25 6.57
CA SER A 50 0.88 0.01 7.06
C SER A 50 0.26 -0.16 8.44
N ALA A 51 1.02 0.15 9.49
CA ALA A 51 0.53 0.15 10.87
C ALA A 51 -0.48 1.29 11.13
N GLU A 52 -0.16 2.53 10.72
CA GLU A 52 -0.95 3.73 11.11
C GLU A 52 -1.39 4.63 9.94
N HIS A 53 -0.57 4.78 8.90
CA HIS A 53 -0.80 5.78 7.83
C HIS A 53 -1.85 5.37 6.77
N GLY A 54 -2.37 4.16 6.87
CA GLY A 54 -3.28 3.57 5.90
C GLY A 54 -2.67 3.31 4.51
N ILE A 55 -3.54 2.90 3.59
CA ILE A 55 -3.14 2.43 2.24
C ILE A 55 -3.20 3.56 1.20
N GLY A 56 -4.30 4.32 1.19
CA GLY A 56 -4.51 5.42 0.25
C GLY A 56 -4.35 5.00 -1.22
N ARG A 57 -3.71 5.84 -2.03
CA ARG A 57 -3.27 5.46 -3.40
C ARG A 57 -1.88 4.82 -3.40
N MET A 58 -0.99 5.33 -2.54
CA MET A 58 0.43 5.01 -2.56
C MET A 58 0.71 3.52 -2.33
N LYS A 59 0.01 2.88 -1.38
CA LYS A 59 0.21 1.46 -1.06
C LYS A 59 -0.88 0.55 -1.62
N ARG A 60 -1.78 1.09 -2.45
CA ARG A 60 -2.94 0.34 -2.99
C ARG A 60 -2.50 -0.89 -3.77
N ASP A 61 -1.53 -0.71 -4.65
CA ASP A 61 -1.07 -1.79 -5.52
C ASP A 61 -0.25 -2.82 -4.72
N GLU A 62 0.47 -2.39 -3.68
CA GLU A 62 1.14 -3.28 -2.72
C GLU A 62 0.15 -4.08 -1.87
N LEU A 63 -0.94 -3.46 -1.41
CA LEU A 63 -2.04 -4.19 -0.75
C LEU A 63 -2.60 -5.26 -1.69
N GLY A 64 -2.84 -4.92 -2.96
CA GLY A 64 -3.32 -5.87 -3.95
C GLY A 64 -2.37 -7.04 -4.22
N ARG A 65 -1.05 -6.81 -4.06
CA ARG A 65 0.00 -7.82 -4.27
C ARG A 65 0.20 -8.73 -3.05
N LEU A 66 0.11 -8.18 -1.84
CA LEU A 66 0.56 -8.85 -0.61
C LEU A 66 -0.56 -9.33 0.30
N ALA A 67 -1.75 -8.74 0.23
CA ALA A 67 -2.85 -9.12 1.11
C ALA A 67 -3.49 -10.44 0.67
N ASP A 68 -4.09 -11.14 1.65
CA ASP A 68 -4.88 -12.34 1.41
C ASP A 68 -6.00 -12.05 0.38
N PRO A 69 -6.11 -12.85 -0.70
CA PRO A 69 -7.18 -12.71 -1.69
C PRO A 69 -8.59 -12.70 -1.09
N ALA A 70 -8.84 -13.44 -0.01
CA ALA A 70 -10.11 -13.46 0.70
C ALA A 70 -10.39 -12.11 1.38
N VAL A 71 -9.39 -11.50 2.01
CA VAL A 71 -9.51 -10.16 2.60
C VAL A 71 -9.82 -9.12 1.52
N LEU A 72 -9.10 -9.18 0.39
CA LEU A 72 -9.36 -8.30 -0.75
C LEU A 72 -10.78 -8.49 -1.32
N SER A 73 -11.26 -9.73 -1.40
CA SER A 73 -12.63 -10.03 -1.83
C SER A 73 -13.67 -9.41 -0.91
N ILE A 74 -13.52 -9.58 0.40
CA ILE A 74 -14.41 -9.00 1.42
C ILE A 74 -14.42 -7.46 1.31
N MET A 75 -13.25 -6.83 1.22
CA MET A 75 -13.15 -5.37 1.08
C MET A 75 -13.88 -4.86 -0.16
N ARG A 76 -13.75 -5.55 -1.30
CA ARG A 76 -14.46 -5.20 -2.54
C ARG A 76 -15.96 -5.38 -2.41
N SER A 77 -16.42 -6.46 -1.78
CA SER A 77 -17.85 -6.71 -1.54
C SER A 77 -18.47 -5.62 -0.66
N ILE A 78 -17.79 -5.23 0.42
CA ILE A 78 -18.22 -4.12 1.28
C ILE A 78 -18.27 -2.81 0.50
N LYS A 79 -17.22 -2.52 -0.28
CA LYS A 79 -17.17 -1.31 -1.11
C LYS A 79 -18.32 -1.25 -2.11
N GLN A 80 -18.62 -2.35 -2.79
CA GLN A 80 -19.69 -2.43 -3.77
C GLN A 80 -21.07 -2.31 -3.13
N ALA A 81 -21.27 -2.85 -1.93
CA ALA A 81 -22.54 -2.74 -1.20
C ALA A 81 -22.82 -1.30 -0.74
N LEU A 82 -21.79 -0.58 -0.30
CA LEU A 82 -21.92 0.78 0.24
C LEU A 82 -21.84 1.88 -0.82
N ASP A 83 -21.09 1.66 -1.90
CA ASP A 83 -20.86 2.64 -2.96
C ASP A 83 -20.90 1.97 -4.34
N PRO A 84 -22.09 1.52 -4.78
CA PRO A 84 -22.24 0.78 -6.03
C PRO A 84 -21.91 1.61 -7.28
N MET A 85 -21.96 2.95 -7.16
CA MET A 85 -21.61 3.89 -8.23
C MET A 85 -20.13 4.30 -8.20
N GLY A 86 -19.36 3.90 -7.19
CA GLY A 86 -17.93 4.20 -7.08
C GLY A 86 -17.60 5.68 -6.86
N LEU A 87 -18.50 6.45 -6.25
CA LEU A 87 -18.34 7.90 -6.06
C LEU A 87 -17.46 8.25 -4.86
N LEU A 88 -17.43 7.40 -3.84
CA LEU A 88 -16.73 7.66 -2.59
C LEU A 88 -15.24 7.30 -2.72
N ASN A 89 -14.44 8.34 -2.99
CA ASN A 89 -12.98 8.29 -2.95
C ASN A 89 -12.35 7.31 -3.97
N PRO A 90 -12.66 7.46 -5.28
CA PRO A 90 -12.27 6.52 -6.34
C PRO A 90 -10.75 6.24 -6.37
N GLY A 91 -10.40 4.97 -6.52
CA GLY A 91 -9.03 4.51 -6.74
C GLY A 91 -8.10 4.57 -5.52
N LYS A 92 -8.63 4.78 -4.31
CA LYS A 92 -7.91 4.65 -3.03
C LYS A 92 -8.36 3.40 -2.30
N LEU A 93 -7.44 2.79 -1.54
CA LEU A 93 -7.57 1.48 -0.85
C LEU A 93 -7.75 0.31 -1.82
N LEU A 94 -8.70 0.39 -2.75
CA LEU A 94 -8.95 -0.58 -3.80
C LEU A 94 -8.78 0.10 -5.18
N PRO A 95 -8.35 -0.65 -6.21
CA PRO A 95 -8.33 -0.14 -7.58
C PRO A 95 -9.75 0.22 -8.02
N LEU A 96 -9.86 1.08 -9.02
CA LEU A 96 -11.14 1.26 -9.71
C LEU A 96 -11.59 -0.09 -10.25
N ALA A 97 -12.89 -0.37 -10.15
CA ALA A 97 -13.45 -1.51 -10.86
C ALA A 97 -13.02 -1.38 -12.32
N SER A 98 -12.40 -2.43 -12.88
CA SER A 98 -12.21 -2.51 -14.32
C SER A 98 -13.56 -2.24 -14.94
N SER A 99 -13.65 -1.25 -15.82
CA SER A 99 -14.90 -0.91 -16.50
C SER A 99 -15.35 -2.14 -17.28
N GLY A 100 -16.16 -2.99 -16.64
CA GLY A 100 -16.91 -4.01 -17.34
C GLY A 100 -17.74 -3.27 -18.35
N THR A 101 -17.63 -3.67 -19.62
CA THR A 101 -18.61 -3.36 -20.65
C THR A 101 -19.99 -3.42 -20.01
N LYS A 102 -20.69 -2.28 -20.00
CA LYS A 102 -22.12 -2.27 -19.68
C LYS A 102 -22.80 -3.36 -20.54
N PRO A 103 -23.76 -4.11 -19.98
CA PRO A 103 -24.57 -5.00 -20.79
C PRO A 103 -25.25 -4.23 -21.93
#